data_AF-A0A7C1AP10-F1
#
_entry.id   AF-A0A7C1AP10-F1
#
_cell.length_a   1.000
_cell.length_b   1.000
_cell.length_c   1.000
_cell.angle_alpha   90.00
_cell.angle_beta   90.00
_cell.angle_gamma   90.00
#
_symmetry.space_group_name_H-M   'P 1'
#
loop_
_entity.id
_entity.type
_entity.pdbx_description
1 polymer ?
#
loop_
_entity_poly.entity_id
_entity_poly.type
_entity_poly.pdbx_seq_one_letter_code
_entity_poly.pdbx_strand_id
1 'polypeptide(L)' 'MEIDALIKEKDEFPGIKIKYQNQVDERKLKQITPVKRYFVLSKEDFSRRDQVMILPVDLFLALLSVSEKNL' A
#
# COMPACT_ATOMS: atom_id res chain seq x y z
N MET A 1 -4.95 11.71 8.70
CA MET A 1 -4.07 10.74 8.00
C MET A 1 -4.56 10.67 6.58
N GLU A 2 -3.66 10.71 5.61
CA GLU A 2 -4.00 10.68 4.18
C GLU A 2 -3.88 9.25 3.61
N ILE A 3 -4.74 8.94 2.64
CA ILE A 3 -4.76 7.72 1.83
C ILE A 3 -4.59 8.16 0.38
N ASP A 4 -3.60 7.62 -0.32
CA ASP A 4 -3.28 8.00 -1.70
C ASP A 4 -4.25 7.36 -2.70
N ALA A 5 -4.72 6.14 -2.41
CA ALA A 5 -5.76 5.48 -3.20
C ALA A 5 -6.62 4.52 -2.36
N LEU A 6 -7.89 4.37 -2.74
CA LEU A 6 -8.78 3.34 -2.23
C LEU A 6 -9.12 2.37 -3.37
N ILE A 7 -8.97 1.08 -3.11
CA ILE A 7 -9.43 0.04 -4.02
C ILE A 7 -10.80 -0.44 -3.53
N LYS A 8 -11.77 -0.57 -4.42
CA LYS A 8 -13.03 -1.23 -4.10
C LYS A 8 -12.90 -2.72 -4.38
N GLU A 9 -12.82 -3.52 -3.33
CA GLU A 9 -13.05 -4.97 -3.40
C GLU A 9 -14.46 -5.27 -2.89
N LYS A 10 -15.09 -6.33 -3.42
CA LYS A 10 -16.50 -6.73 -3.19
C LYS A 10 -17.20 -6.06 -1.98
N ASP A 11 -16.73 -6.37 -0.77
CA ASP A 11 -17.30 -5.89 0.51
C ASP A 11 -16.28 -5.11 1.38
N GLU A 12 -15.12 -4.76 0.82
CA GLU A 12 -14.03 -4.09 1.55
C GLU A 12 -13.41 -2.94 0.73
N PHE A 13 -12.87 -1.95 1.43
CA PHE A 13 -12.12 -0.87 0.82
C PHE A 13 -10.67 -0.87 1.32
N PRO A 14 -9.78 -1.71 0.75
CA PRO A 14 -8.36 -1.62 1.04
C PRO A 14 -7.82 -0.23 0.68
N GLY A 15 -7.00 0.33 1.57
CA GLY A 15 -6.30 1.59 1.34
C GLY A 15 -4.87 1.34 0.86
N ILE A 16 -4.46 2.03 -0.18
CA ILE A 16 -3.07 2.13 -0.58
C ILE A 16 -2.52 3.45 -0.05
N LYS A 17 -1.34 3.34 0.55
CA LYS A 17 -0.54 4.48 0.94
C LYS A 17 0.85 4.37 0.34
N ILE A 18 1.34 5.47 -0.21
CA ILE A 18 2.66 5.54 -0.79
C ILE A 18 3.55 6.29 0.20
N LYS A 19 4.65 5.65 0.60
CA LYS A 19 5.68 6.23 1.46
C LYS A 19 7.05 6.02 0.86
N TYR A 20 7.46 6.96 0.02
CA TYR A 20 8.78 7.02 -0.60
C TYR A 20 9.89 7.37 0.42
N GLN A 21 10.14 6.47 1.36
CA GLN A 21 11.19 6.56 2.37
C GLN A 21 11.89 5.21 2.50
N ASN A 22 13.19 5.23 2.83
CA ASN A 22 13.99 4.01 2.94
C ASN A 22 13.44 3.08 4.01
N GLN A 23 13.00 3.63 5.15
CA GLN A 23 12.41 2.86 6.24
C GLN A 23 11.05 3.39 6.65
N VAL A 24 10.07 2.50 6.80
CA VAL A 24 8.72 2.86 7.26
C VAL A 24 8.49 2.37 8.68
N ASP A 25 8.34 3.31 9.62
CA ASP A 25 7.92 2.96 10.98
C ASP A 25 6.42 2.67 11.01
N GLU A 26 6.09 1.38 11.04
CA GLU A 26 4.73 0.86 11.15
C GLU A 26 3.92 1.48 12.29
N ARG A 27 4.57 1.82 13.42
CA ARG A 27 3.90 2.39 14.60
C ARG A 27 3.37 3.80 14.33
N LYS A 28 3.90 4.49 13.32
CA LYS A 28 3.46 5.82 12.89
C LYS A 28 2.34 5.74 11.85
N LEU A 29 2.01 4.55 11.35
CA LEU A 29 0.86 4.34 10.50
C LEU A 29 -0.40 4.39 11.36
N LYS A 30 -1.01 5.57 11.45
CA LYS A 30 -2.39 5.66 11.92
C LYS A 30 -3.25 4.76 11.02
N GLN A 31 -4.31 4.17 11.55
CA GLN A 31 -5.32 3.48 10.75
C GLN A 31 -6.57 4.36 10.73
N ILE A 32 -7.31 4.32 9.64
CA ILE A 32 -8.60 5.00 9.50
C ILE A 32 -9.66 3.91 9.56
N THR A 33 -10.63 4.06 10.45
CA THR A 33 -11.61 3.03 10.84
C THR A 33 -12.36 2.32 9.70
N PRO A 34 -12.69 2.93 8.54
CA PRO A 34 -13.36 2.18 7.47
C PRO A 34 -12.40 1.29 6.65
N VAL A 35 -11.09 1.47 6.77
CA VAL A 35 -10.09 0.73 5.98
C VAL A 35 -9.44 -0.35 6.84
N LYS A 36 -9.81 -1.59 6.55
CA LYS A 36 -9.38 -2.78 7.30
C LYS A 36 -8.04 -3.35 6.83
N ARG A 37 -7.49 -2.87 5.71
CA ARG A 37 -6.23 -3.36 5.14
C ARG A 37 -5.49 -2.22 4.46
N TYR A 38 -4.20 -2.15 4.72
CA TYR A 38 -3.30 -1.14 4.17
C TYR A 38 -2.13 -1.78 3.43
N PHE A 39 -1.90 -1.33 2.21
CA PHE A 39 -0.65 -1.55 1.50
C PHE A 39 0.19 -0.28 1.57
N VAL A 40 1.41 -0.39 2.06
CA VAL A 40 2.38 0.70 2.09
C VAL A 40 3.49 0.40 1.10
N LEU A 41 3.58 1.23 0.06
CA LEU A 41 4.71 1.16 -0.87
C LEU A 41 5.89 1.91 -0.28
N SER A 42 6.97 1.20 0.04
CA SER A 42 8.23 1.72 0.58
C SER A 42 9.34 1.69 -0.49
N LYS A 43 10.51 2.27 -0.22
CA LYS A 43 11.63 2.16 -1.15
C LYS A 43 12.35 0.81 -1.06
N GLU A 44 12.63 0.34 0.16
CA GLU A 44 13.52 -0.83 0.38
C GLU A 44 12.96 -1.83 1.40
N ASP A 45 11.96 -1.44 2.21
CA ASP A 45 11.42 -2.26 3.30
C ASP A 45 10.36 -3.24 2.81
N PHE A 46 10.46 -4.48 3.29
CA PHE A 46 9.40 -5.48 3.22
C PHE A 46 9.02 -5.94 4.63
N SER A 47 7.77 -5.77 5.01
CA SER A 47 7.27 -6.23 6.30
C SER A 47 5.76 -6.47 6.27
N ARG A 48 5.28 -7.31 7.19
CA ARG A 48 3.84 -7.61 7.33
C ARG A 48 3.49 -7.70 8.81
N ARG A 49 2.50 -6.90 9.23
CA ARG A 49 1.92 -6.93 10.58
C ARG A 49 0.42 -6.70 10.50
N ASP A 50 -0.35 -7.62 11.06
CA ASP A 50 -1.82 -7.56 11.13
C ASP A 50 -2.46 -7.19 9.78
N GLN A 51 -2.98 -5.97 9.70
CA GLN A 51 -3.72 -5.38 8.58
C GLN A 51 -2.83 -4.53 7.65
N VAL A 52 -1.53 -4.42 7.93
CA VAL A 52 -0.57 -3.62 7.17
C VAL A 52 0.43 -4.52 6.47
N MET A 53 0.56 -4.33 5.16
CA MET A 53 1.62 -4.90 4.34
C MET A 53 2.49 -3.77 3.80
N ILE A 54 3.79 -3.83 4.09
CA ILE A 54 4.78 -2.93 3.51
C ILE A 54 5.53 -3.69 2.43
N LEU A 55 5.60 -3.12 1.23
CA LEU A 55 6.31 -3.72 0.11
C LEU A 55 7.18 -2.69 -0.62
N PRO A 56 8.33 -3.10 -1.17
CA PRO A 56 9.14 -2.23 -2.02
C PRO A 56 8.36 -1.81 -3.28
N VAL A 57 8.48 -0.54 -3.66
CA VAL A 57 7.79 0.02 -4.83
C VAL A 57 8.22 -0.68 -6.11
N ASP A 58 9.48 -1.06 -6.22
CA ASP A 58 10.03 -1.75 -7.39
C ASP A 58 9.39 -3.13 -7.58
N LEU A 59 9.13 -3.84 -6.47
CA LEU A 59 8.45 -5.13 -6.49
C LEU A 59 6.98 -4.97 -6.91
N PHE A 60 6.29 -3.94 -6.40
CA PHE A 60 4.93 -3.63 -6.83
C PHE A 60 4.87 -3.38 -8.34
N LEU A 61 5.75 -2.52 -8.85
CA LEU A 61 5.81 -2.16 -10.26
C LEU A 61 6.16 -3.35 -11.15
N ALA A 62 7.04 -4.25 -10.70
CA ALA A 62 7.39 -5.47 -11.43
C ALA A 62 6.21 -6.46 -11.55
N LEU A 63 5.25 -6.41 -10.61
CA LEU A 63 4.05 -7.26 -10.61
C LEU A 63 2.90 -6.66 -11.42
N LEU A 64 2.97 -5.38 -11.79
CA LEU A 64 1.98 -4.80 -12.68
C LEU A 64 2.11 -5.46 -14.05
N SER A 65 1.08 -6.20 -14.44
CA SER A 65 0.92 -6.61 -15.83
C SER A 65 1.00 -5.36 -16.72
N VAL A 66 1.74 -5.44 -17.82
CA VAL A 66 1.79 -4.36 -18.81
C VAL A 66 0.36 -4.01 -19.18
N SER A 67 -0.04 -2.76 -18.88
CA SER A 67 -1.37 -2.28 -19.24
C SER A 67 -1.51 -2.35 -20.76
N GLU A 68 -2.48 -3.12 -21.25
CA GLU A 68 -2.87 -3.09 -22.68
C GLU A 68 -3.43 -1.72 -23.10
N LYS A 69 -3.63 -0.81 -22.13
CA LYS A 69 -4.10 0.56 -22.32
C LYS A 69 -3.12 1.54 -21.68
N ASN A 70 -1.92 1.63 -22.24
CA ASN A 70 -1.13 2.86 -22.16
C ASN A 70 -1.43 3.65 -23.45
N LEU A 71 -2.49 4.46 -23.41
CA LEU A 71 -2.75 5.51 -24.41
C LEU A 71 -2.27 6.85 -23.85
#